data_AF-A0A527YZD5-F1
#
_entry.id   AF-A0A527YZD5-F1
#
_cell.length_a   1.000
_cell.length_b   1.000
_cell.length_c   1.000
_cell.angle_alpha   90.00
_cell.angle_beta   90.00
_cell.angle_gamma   90.00
#
_symmetry.space_group_name_H-M   'P 1'
#
loop_
_entity.id
_entity.type
_entity.pdbx_description
1 polymer ?
#
loop_
_entity_poly.entity_id
_entity_poly.type
_entity_poly.pdbx_seq_one_letter_code
_entity_poly.pdbx_strand_id
1 'polypeptide(L)'
;MKRVLAQNAVRLMLGGVTVGLLTVVEIPNPVALNPVAPNTAPLSLVSEARAATDVSISISTFYDELDSHGDWVSYRGATVFVPVDVPDDWRPYTIGHWVYTEQYGWLWVSDEPFGWATYHYGRWGYADDIGWYWVPGTRW
;
A
#
# COMPACT_ATOMS: atom_id res chain seq x y z
N MET A 1 -18.32 -3.07 27.81
CA MET A 1 -19.28 -2.03 27.37
C MET A 1 -18.52 -0.77 26.95
N LYS A 2 -18.25 -0.60 25.65
CA LYS A 2 -17.99 0.69 24.98
C LYS A 2 -18.38 0.49 23.52
N ARG A 3 -19.54 1.02 23.11
CA ARG A 3 -20.06 0.96 21.73
C ARG A 3 -19.55 2.21 21.02
N VAL A 4 -18.70 2.07 20.02
CA VAL A 4 -18.28 3.19 19.16
C VAL A 4 -19.04 3.03 17.84
N LEU A 5 -19.96 3.97 17.60
CA LEU A 5 -20.76 4.09 16.39
C LEU A 5 -19.91 4.85 15.36
N ALA A 6 -19.50 4.19 14.27
CA ALA A 6 -18.95 4.89 13.10
C ALA A 6 -20.05 4.93 12.02
N GLN A 7 -20.57 6.12 11.76
CA GLN A 7 -21.57 6.39 10.73
C GLN A 7 -20.86 6.60 9.39
N ASN A 8 -20.76 5.57 8.55
CA ASN A 8 -20.39 5.75 7.15
C ASN A 8 -21.65 6.10 6.35
N ALA A 9 -21.86 7.40 6.14
CA ALA A 9 -22.88 7.90 5.23
C ALA A 9 -22.27 8.09 3.83
N VAL A 10 -22.58 7.17 2.90
CA VAL A 10 -22.56 7.46 1.46
C VAL A 10 -23.97 7.24 0.96
N ARG A 11 -24.64 8.37 0.71
CA ARG A 11 -26.02 8.47 0.22
C ARG A 11 -25.98 8.43 -1.30
N LEU A 12 -26.22 7.27 -1.90
CA LEU A 12 -26.62 7.18 -3.31
C LEU A 12 -28.13 6.93 -3.37
N MET A 13 -28.86 7.92 -3.87
CA MET A 13 -30.32 7.90 -3.99
C MET A 13 -30.70 7.21 -5.31
N LEU A 14 -31.36 6.06 -5.24
CA LEU A 14 -32.39 5.62 -6.19
C LEU A 14 -33.26 4.56 -5.50
N GLY A 15 -34.57 4.73 -5.65
CA GLY A 15 -35.61 4.25 -4.73
C GLY A 15 -35.74 2.73 -4.57
N GLY A 16 -36.24 2.30 -3.41
CA GLY A 16 -36.73 0.94 -3.20
C GLY A 16 -36.49 0.43 -1.79
N VAL A 17 -37.57 0.33 -1.01
CA VAL A 17 -37.68 -0.26 0.33
C VAL A 17 -36.76 -1.47 0.55
N THR A 18 -36.01 -1.52 1.65
CA THR A 18 -35.65 -2.80 2.29
C THR A 18 -35.38 -2.63 3.79
N VAL A 19 -36.04 -3.50 4.56
CA VAL A 19 -35.99 -3.61 6.02
C VAL A 19 -34.61 -4.10 6.44
N GLY A 20 -33.99 -3.43 7.42
CA GLY A 20 -32.69 -3.81 7.96
C GLY A 20 -32.75 -5.15 8.69
N LEU A 21 -32.05 -6.16 8.15
CA LEU A 21 -31.74 -7.40 8.86
C LEU A 21 -30.31 -7.28 9.40
N LEU A 22 -30.19 -7.08 10.71
CA LEU A 22 -28.92 -7.02 11.41
C LEU A 22 -28.41 -8.46 11.60
N THR A 23 -27.55 -8.95 10.72
CA THR A 23 -26.85 -10.22 10.95
C THR A 23 -25.63 -9.97 11.84
N VAL A 24 -25.71 -10.41 13.09
CA VAL A 24 -24.55 -10.52 13.98
C VAL A 24 -23.71 -11.68 13.45
N VAL A 25 -22.52 -11.39 12.90
CA VAL A 25 -21.51 -12.41 12.60
C VAL A 25 -20.63 -12.57 13.84
N GLU A 26 -20.71 -13.74 14.46
CA GLU A 26 -19.92 -14.12 15.63
C GLU A 26 -18.59 -14.72 15.16
N ILE A 27 -17.46 -14.11 15.54
CA ILE A 27 -16.12 -14.62 15.23
C ILE A 27 -15.72 -15.58 16.37
N PRO A 28 -15.61 -16.90 16.14
CA PRO A 28 -15.13 -17.80 17.19
C PRO A 28 -13.63 -17.58 17.46
N ASN A 29 -13.32 -17.31 18.72
CA ASN A 29 -11.98 -17.22 19.30
C ASN A 29 -11.47 -18.64 19.66
N PRO A 30 -10.41 -19.18 19.03
CA PRO A 30 -9.89 -20.48 19.44
C PRO A 30 -8.83 -20.31 20.54
N VAL A 31 -9.28 -20.33 21.81
CA VAL A 31 -8.39 -20.68 22.93
C VAL A 31 -8.98 -21.91 23.61
N ALA A 32 -8.42 -23.08 23.29
CA ALA A 32 -8.61 -24.31 24.06
C ALA A 32 -7.24 -24.88 24.43
N LEU A 33 -6.95 -24.84 25.73
CA LEU A 33 -5.80 -25.44 26.39
C LEU A 33 -5.98 -26.96 26.47
N ASN A 34 -4.93 -27.75 26.21
CA ASN A 34 -4.72 -29.07 26.85
C ASN A 34 -3.30 -29.66 26.62
N PRO A 35 -2.84 -30.68 27.37
CA PRO A 35 -1.67 -30.59 28.26
C PRO A 35 -0.38 -31.32 27.79
N VAL A 36 0.72 -31.01 28.49
CA VAL A 36 2.14 -31.36 28.28
C VAL A 36 2.49 -32.86 28.36
N ALA A 37 3.42 -33.30 27.49
CA ALA A 37 4.45 -34.31 27.78
C ALA A 37 5.72 -34.06 26.90
N PRO A 38 6.93 -34.52 27.30
CA PRO A 38 8.17 -33.75 27.21
C PRO A 38 9.15 -34.16 26.08
N ASN A 39 10.16 -33.29 25.88
CA ASN A 39 11.44 -33.42 25.14
C ASN A 39 11.37 -33.63 23.60
N THR A 40 12.02 -32.82 22.75
CA THR A 40 13.48 -32.83 22.48
C THR A 40 13.85 -31.71 21.47
N ALA A 41 14.93 -30.97 21.74
CA ALA A 41 15.69 -30.03 20.88
C ALA A 41 15.03 -28.68 20.42
N PRO A 42 15.80 -27.58 20.37
CA PRO A 42 15.31 -26.31 19.84
C PRO A 42 15.29 -26.34 18.31
N LEU A 43 14.12 -26.23 17.70
CA LEU A 43 14.01 -25.91 16.28
C LEU A 43 14.29 -24.40 16.13
N SER A 44 15.53 -24.09 15.82
CA SER A 44 15.95 -22.82 15.25
C SER A 44 15.25 -22.62 13.90
N LEU A 45 14.04 -22.06 13.95
CA LEU A 45 13.35 -21.51 12.77
C LEU A 45 13.72 -20.04 12.62
N VAL A 46 15.02 -19.72 12.60
CA VAL A 46 15.44 -18.70 11.64
C VAL A 46 15.24 -19.35 10.27
N SER A 47 13.99 -19.30 9.81
CA SER A 47 13.75 -19.21 8.39
C SER A 47 14.50 -17.95 8.00
N GLU A 48 15.73 -18.13 7.53
CA GLU A 48 16.22 -17.26 6.47
C GLU A 48 15.14 -17.34 5.42
N ALA A 49 14.18 -16.41 5.52
CA ALA A 49 13.37 -16.02 4.41
C ALA A 49 14.39 -15.51 3.39
N ARG A 50 14.94 -16.45 2.61
CA ARG A 50 15.43 -16.19 1.29
C ARG A 50 14.24 -15.54 0.63
N ALA A 51 14.25 -14.22 0.63
CA ALA A 51 13.39 -13.38 -0.18
C ALA A 51 13.76 -13.68 -1.64
N ALA A 52 13.45 -14.89 -2.07
CA ALA A 52 13.48 -15.34 -3.44
C ALA A 52 12.10 -15.01 -4.00
N THR A 53 11.88 -13.71 -4.16
CA THR A 53 11.03 -13.23 -5.23
C THR A 53 11.82 -12.10 -5.83
N ASP A 54 12.59 -12.46 -6.86
CA ASP A 54 13.10 -11.53 -7.85
C ASP A 54 11.88 -10.82 -8.44
N VAL A 55 11.44 -9.73 -7.82
CA VAL A 55 10.51 -8.80 -8.46
C VAL A 55 11.39 -8.08 -9.46
N SER A 56 11.30 -8.56 -10.69
CA SER A 56 12.22 -8.40 -11.82
C SER A 56 12.25 -6.99 -12.42
N ILE A 57 12.16 -5.94 -11.61
CA ILE A 57 12.40 -4.56 -12.03
C ILE A 57 13.60 -4.05 -11.25
N SER A 58 14.70 -3.79 -11.96
CA SER A 58 15.89 -3.23 -11.34
C SER A 58 15.65 -1.78 -10.98
N ILE A 59 16.29 -1.32 -9.90
CA ILE A 59 16.26 0.10 -9.52
C ILE A 59 16.73 1.00 -10.68
N SER A 60 17.64 0.52 -11.53
CA SER A 60 18.09 1.24 -12.73
C SER A 60 16.95 1.56 -13.69
N THR A 61 15.97 0.66 -13.85
CA THR A 61 14.79 0.91 -14.70
C THR A 61 14.01 2.12 -14.22
N PHE A 62 13.92 2.35 -12.91
CA PHE A 62 13.23 3.55 -12.42
C PHE A 62 13.96 4.82 -12.84
N TYR A 63 15.30 4.84 -12.73
CA TYR A 63 16.09 6.00 -13.14
C TYR A 63 15.87 6.34 -14.61
N ASP A 64 15.98 5.34 -15.49
CA ASP A 64 15.90 5.54 -16.93
C ASP A 64 14.47 5.93 -17.38
N GLU A 65 13.45 5.23 -16.89
CA GLU A 65 12.06 5.41 -17.37
C GLU A 65 11.37 6.63 -16.75
N LEU A 66 11.82 7.10 -15.58
CA LEU A 66 11.23 8.27 -14.91
C LEU A 66 11.95 9.58 -15.22
N ASP A 67 13.14 9.56 -15.81
CA ASP A 67 13.97 10.76 -16.07
C ASP A 67 13.22 11.86 -16.86
N SER A 68 12.30 11.46 -17.75
CA SER A 68 11.50 12.41 -18.54
C SER A 68 10.29 13.00 -17.82
N HIS A 69 10.05 12.60 -16.56
CA HIS A 69 8.86 12.94 -15.79
C HIS A 69 9.16 13.66 -14.48
N GLY A 70 10.43 13.90 -14.17
CA GLY A 70 10.84 14.54 -12.92
C GLY A 70 12.34 14.55 -12.73
N ASP A 71 12.76 15.14 -11.62
CA ASP A 71 14.17 15.28 -11.26
C ASP A 71 14.61 14.22 -10.25
N TRP A 72 15.82 13.71 -10.43
CA TRP A 72 16.49 12.86 -9.45
C TRP A 72 17.35 13.72 -8.50
N VAL A 73 16.93 13.83 -7.24
CA VAL A 73 17.53 14.71 -6.24
C VAL A 73 18.22 13.89 -5.15
N SER A 74 19.43 14.31 -4.75
CA SER A 74 20.07 13.78 -3.54
C SER A 74 19.47 14.45 -2.31
N TYR A 75 18.70 13.70 -1.51
CA TYR A 75 18.02 14.18 -0.32
C TYR A 75 18.30 13.26 0.87
N ARG A 76 18.90 13.81 1.93
CA ARG A 76 19.24 13.11 3.19
C ARG A 76 19.99 11.78 2.98
N GLY A 77 20.88 11.72 1.99
CA GLY A 77 21.69 10.55 1.69
C GLY A 77 20.99 9.48 0.85
N ALA A 78 19.79 9.77 0.32
CA ALA A 78 19.10 8.95 -0.66
C ALA A 78 18.91 9.72 -1.97
N THR A 79 18.87 9.02 -3.10
CA THR A 79 18.44 9.58 -4.37
C THR A 79 16.94 9.40 -4.49
N VAL A 80 16.20 10.49 -4.65
CA VAL A 80 14.74 10.52 -4.67
C VAL A 80 14.24 11.15 -5.97
N PHE A 81 13.08 10.70 -6.44
CA PHE A 81 12.41 11.24 -7.61
C PHE A 81 11.43 12.35 -7.19
N VAL A 82 11.51 13.51 -7.83
CA VAL A 82 10.58 14.63 -7.63
C VAL A 82 9.88 14.90 -8.96
N PRO A 83 8.56 14.64 -9.07
CA PRO A 83 7.84 14.84 -10.33
C PRO A 83 7.80 16.32 -10.72
N VAL A 84 7.90 16.59 -12.02
CA VAL A 84 7.75 17.93 -12.63
C VAL A 84 6.49 17.97 -13.47
N ASP A 85 6.09 19.18 -13.89
CA ASP A 85 4.90 19.42 -14.73
C ASP A 85 3.57 18.87 -14.15
N VAL A 86 3.49 18.76 -12.82
CA VAL A 86 2.26 18.43 -12.08
C VAL A 86 1.53 19.69 -11.63
N PRO A 87 0.19 19.66 -11.42
CA PRO A 87 -0.56 20.79 -10.87
C PRO A 87 -0.03 21.29 -9.51
N ASP A 88 -0.20 22.58 -9.21
CA ASP A 88 0.29 23.20 -7.97
C ASP A 88 -0.26 22.56 -6.68
N ASP A 89 -1.48 22.02 -6.73
CA ASP A 89 -2.14 21.35 -5.62
C ASP A 89 -1.99 19.81 -5.65
N TRP A 90 -1.18 19.30 -6.58
CA TRP A 90 -0.97 17.87 -6.79
C TRP A 90 -0.41 17.17 -5.55
N ARG A 91 -0.90 15.96 -5.32
CA ARG A 91 -0.41 15.05 -4.28
C ARG A 91 -0.50 13.61 -4.78
N PRO A 92 0.30 12.69 -4.22
CA PRO A 92 0.12 11.26 -4.48
C PRO A 92 -1.33 10.82 -4.24
N TYR A 93 -1.84 9.94 -5.09
CA TYR A 93 -3.20 9.37 -5.02
C TYR A 93 -4.33 10.38 -5.29
N THR A 94 -4.08 11.43 -6.10
CA THR A 94 -5.12 12.42 -6.47
C THR A 94 -5.58 12.32 -7.93
N ILE A 95 -4.74 11.82 -8.83
CA ILE A 95 -5.04 11.68 -10.26
C ILE A 95 -5.06 10.18 -10.62
N GLY A 96 -6.24 9.58 -10.54
CA GLY A 96 -6.43 8.15 -10.76
C GLY A 96 -7.62 7.61 -9.98
N HIS A 97 -7.65 6.29 -9.78
CA HIS A 97 -8.77 5.62 -9.11
C HIS A 97 -8.38 4.27 -8.50
N TRP A 98 -9.14 3.83 -7.50
CA TRP A 98 -9.00 2.49 -6.93
C TRP A 98 -9.75 1.46 -7.79
N VAL A 99 -9.05 0.38 -8.14
CA VAL A 99 -9.62 -0.77 -8.85
C VAL A 99 -9.49 -2.01 -7.97
N TYR A 100 -10.58 -2.76 -7.83
CA TYR A 100 -10.55 -4.05 -7.16
C TYR A 100 -10.10 -5.14 -8.13
N THR A 101 -9.11 -5.93 -7.72
CA THR A 101 -8.65 -7.12 -8.44
C THR A 101 -8.84 -8.35 -7.55
N GLU A 102 -9.23 -9.48 -8.14
CA GLU A 102 -9.46 -10.71 -7.38
C GLU A 102 -8.18 -11.25 -6.72
N GLN A 103 -7.02 -11.06 -7.38
CA GLN A 103 -5.75 -11.62 -6.93
C GLN A 103 -5.03 -10.75 -5.89
N TYR A 104 -5.13 -9.42 -5.99
CA TYR A 104 -4.34 -8.49 -5.17
C TYR A 104 -5.19 -7.52 -4.34
N GLY A 105 -6.52 -7.60 -4.44
CA GLY A 105 -7.44 -6.69 -3.76
C GLY A 105 -7.47 -5.30 -4.40
N TRP A 106 -7.65 -4.27 -3.57
CA TRP A 106 -7.69 -2.88 -4.02
C TRP A 106 -6.30 -2.39 -4.43
N LEU A 107 -6.18 -1.98 -5.69
CA LEU A 107 -4.98 -1.37 -6.26
C LEU A 107 -5.30 0.05 -6.72
N TRP A 108 -4.36 0.95 -6.52
CA TRP A 108 -4.43 2.29 -7.09
C TRP A 108 -3.99 2.23 -8.56
N VAL A 109 -4.82 2.74 -9.46
CA VAL A 109 -4.50 2.92 -10.88
C VAL A 109 -4.34 4.41 -11.13
N SER A 110 -3.14 4.82 -11.49
CA SER A 110 -2.77 6.21 -11.74
C SER A 110 -2.96 6.55 -13.22
N ASP A 111 -3.40 7.79 -13.50
CA ASP A 111 -3.43 8.35 -14.86
C ASP A 111 -2.16 9.17 -15.17
N GLU A 112 -1.19 9.16 -14.25
CA GLU A 112 0.08 9.87 -14.36
C GLU A 112 1.14 8.99 -15.05
N PRO A 113 2.00 9.54 -15.91
CA PRO A 113 2.96 8.75 -16.68
C PRO A 113 4.02 8.05 -15.81
N PHE A 114 4.32 8.61 -14.63
CA PHE A 114 5.23 8.02 -13.65
C PHE A 114 4.53 7.06 -12.65
N GLY A 115 3.21 6.91 -12.75
CA GLY A 115 2.39 6.21 -11.77
C GLY A 115 2.64 4.71 -11.69
N TRP A 116 2.99 4.09 -12.82
CA TRP A 116 3.29 2.65 -12.89
C TRP A 116 4.41 2.24 -11.94
N ALA A 117 5.39 3.13 -11.69
CA ALA A 117 6.49 2.87 -10.78
C ALA A 117 6.16 3.36 -9.37
N THR A 118 5.77 4.62 -9.28
CA THR A 118 5.77 5.36 -8.01
C THR A 118 4.71 4.90 -7.02
N TYR A 119 3.61 4.30 -7.49
CA TYR A 119 2.55 3.77 -6.63
C TYR A 119 2.72 2.29 -6.27
N HIS A 120 3.71 1.60 -6.85
CA HIS A 120 3.86 0.15 -6.71
C HIS A 120 5.24 -0.29 -6.20
N TYR A 121 6.29 0.52 -6.40
CA TYR A 121 7.67 0.10 -6.14
C TYR A 121 8.47 1.13 -5.32
N GLY A 122 7.87 1.70 -4.27
CA GLY A 122 8.56 2.64 -3.40
C GLY A 122 7.66 3.32 -2.37
N ARG A 123 8.10 4.46 -1.86
CA ARG A 123 7.34 5.28 -0.89
C ARG A 123 7.39 6.75 -1.23
N TRP A 124 6.22 7.37 -1.17
CA TRP A 124 6.09 8.81 -1.16
C TRP A 124 6.44 9.40 0.22
N GLY A 125 7.17 10.50 0.21
CA GLY A 125 7.41 11.40 1.33
C GLY A 125 7.14 12.85 0.92
N TYR A 126 7.11 13.73 1.90
CA TYR A 126 6.96 15.17 1.68
C TYR A 126 8.02 15.93 2.48
N ALA A 127 8.61 16.94 1.87
CA ALA A 127 9.50 17.88 2.54
C ALA A 127 9.24 19.30 2.02
N ASP A 128 9.32 20.29 2.91
CA ASP A 128 8.96 21.67 2.58
C ASP A 128 9.87 22.31 1.50
N ASP A 129 11.10 21.81 1.35
CA ASP A 129 12.13 22.34 0.44
C ASP A 129 12.10 21.72 -0.97
N ILE A 130 11.58 20.51 -1.11
CA ILE A 130 11.55 19.77 -2.40
C ILE A 130 10.17 19.23 -2.78
N GLY A 131 9.15 19.44 -1.93
CA GLY A 131 7.79 18.98 -2.15
C GLY A 131 7.61 17.47 -1.95
N TRP A 132 6.69 16.89 -2.72
CA TRP A 132 6.45 15.46 -2.75
C TRP A 132 7.60 14.77 -3.48
N TYR A 133 8.21 13.79 -2.83
CA TYR A 133 9.30 13.01 -3.40
C TYR A 133 9.04 11.52 -3.22
N TRP A 134 9.53 10.73 -4.15
CA TRP A 134 9.41 9.29 -4.14
C TRP A 134 10.77 8.62 -3.93
N VAL A 135 10.81 7.67 -3.01
CA VAL A 135 11.98 6.85 -2.73
C VAL A 135 11.79 5.48 -3.37
N PRO A 136 12.63 5.06 -4.33
CA PRO A 136 12.54 3.74 -4.94
C PRO A 136 12.71 2.63 -3.90
N GLY A 137 11.95 1.56 -4.02
CA GLY A 137 12.01 0.42 -3.12
C GLY A 137 11.52 -0.87 -3.77
N THR A 138 12.15 -1.98 -3.43
CA THR A 138 11.79 -3.29 -4.01
C THR A 138 10.77 -4.06 -3.16
N ARG A 139 10.18 -3.43 -2.15
CA ARG A 139 9.21 -4.04 -1.22
C ARG A 139 7.95 -3.20 -1.12
N TRP A 140 6.83 -3.83 -1.46
CA TRP A 140 5.47 -3.30 -1.38
C TRP A 140 4.76 -3.86 -0.14
#